data_AF-A0A2V9ZDW9-F1
#
_entry.id   AF-A0A2V9ZDW9-F1
#
_cell.length_a   1.000
_cell.length_b   1.000
_cell.length_c   1.000
_cell.angle_alpha   90.00
_cell.angle_beta   90.00
_cell.angle_gamma   90.00
#
_symmetry.space_group_name_H-M   'P 1'
#
loop_
_entity.id
_entity.type
_entity.pdbx_description
1 polymer ?
#
loop_
_entity_poly.entity_id
_entity_poly.type
_entity_poly.pdbx_seq_one_letter_code
_entity_poly.pdbx_strand_id
1 'polypeptide(L)'
;NTLIDYLLANWKTVTMDEGVDLANKGVVVVGGKKASGHGHVVIIYPGPKKPCGGYQYWYKPAKKYLFLTPKGSYALALSTSIAAHSSLDWPGTLSCGDKTVWDPWGRDDEFAGVKFWTPKAQLP
;
A
#
# COMPACT_ATOMS: atom_id res chain seq x y z
N ASN A 1 -7.77 10.90 -0.15
CA ASN A 1 -8.47 11.09 -1.45
C ASN A 1 -7.80 12.14 -2.32
N THR A 2 -7.65 13.39 -1.87
CA THR A 2 -7.07 14.49 -2.68
C THR A 2 -5.74 14.16 -3.36
N LEU A 3 -4.81 13.51 -2.64
CA LEU A 3 -3.54 13.07 -3.24
C LEU A 3 -3.76 12.07 -4.39
N ILE A 4 -4.70 11.14 -4.25
CA ILE A 4 -4.99 10.16 -5.31
C ILE A 4 -5.61 10.87 -6.53
N ASP A 5 -6.48 11.85 -6.31
CA ASP A 5 -7.03 12.66 -7.41
C ASP A 5 -5.93 13.43 -8.15
N TYR A 6 -4.97 13.99 -7.40
CA TYR A 6 -3.80 14.63 -7.99
C TYR A 6 -2.95 13.64 -8.81
N LEU A 7 -2.65 12.46 -8.27
CA LEU A 7 -1.86 11.42 -8.96
C LEU A 7 -2.56 10.95 -10.23
N LEU A 8 -3.88 10.72 -10.18
CA LEU A 8 -4.67 10.32 -11.34
C LEU A 8 -4.61 11.34 -12.48
N ALA A 9 -4.61 12.64 -12.17
CA ALA A 9 -4.55 13.69 -13.18
C ALA A 9 -3.12 13.97 -13.68
N ASN A 10 -2.13 13.86 -12.80
CA ASN A 10 -0.78 14.40 -13.06
C ASN A 10 0.28 13.34 -13.30
N TRP A 11 0.09 12.11 -12.87
CA TRP A 11 1.10 11.04 -12.92
C TRP A 11 0.72 9.96 -13.94
N LYS A 12 1.71 9.16 -14.35
CA LYS A 12 1.48 8.02 -15.25
C LYS A 12 1.02 6.82 -14.43
N THR A 13 -0.08 6.19 -14.83
CA THR A 13 -0.51 4.90 -14.25
C THR A 13 0.41 3.78 -14.74
N VAL A 14 0.81 2.89 -13.83
CA VAL A 14 1.61 1.71 -14.10
C VAL A 14 0.99 0.48 -13.44
N THR A 15 1.34 -0.70 -13.92
CA THR A 15 1.05 -1.95 -13.21
C THR A 15 1.91 -2.06 -11.94
N MET A 16 1.54 -2.97 -11.04
CA MET A 16 2.35 -3.23 -9.83
C MET A 16 3.76 -3.72 -10.21
N ASP A 17 3.88 -4.60 -11.21
CA ASP A 17 5.15 -5.18 -11.61
C ASP A 17 6.08 -4.14 -12.25
N GLU A 18 5.56 -3.33 -13.18
CA GLU A 18 6.31 -2.17 -13.69
C GLU A 18 6.69 -1.20 -12.56
N GLY A 19 5.82 -1.02 -11.58
CA GLY A 19 6.07 -0.20 -10.40
C GLY A 19 7.25 -0.71 -9.57
N VAL A 20 7.37 -2.03 -9.39
CA VAL A 20 8.52 -2.65 -8.71
C VAL A 20 9.81 -2.40 -9.48
N ASP A 21 9.79 -2.61 -10.80
CA ASP A 21 10.96 -2.39 -11.65
C ASP A 21 11.44 -0.93 -11.62
N LEU A 22 10.50 0.01 -11.60
CA LEU A 22 10.77 1.44 -11.48
C LEU A 22 11.33 1.80 -10.10
N ALA A 23 10.72 1.29 -9.02
CA ALA A 23 11.20 1.52 -7.65
C ALA A 23 12.63 1.00 -7.47
N ASN A 24 12.95 -0.18 -8.00
CA ASN A 24 14.29 -0.75 -7.98
C ASN A 24 15.32 0.09 -8.77
N LYS A 25 14.86 0.95 -9.69
CA LYS A 25 15.69 1.93 -10.42
C LYS A 25 15.74 3.30 -9.75
N GLY A 26 15.19 3.44 -8.55
CA GLY A 26 15.15 4.70 -7.79
C GLY A 26 14.01 5.65 -8.17
N VAL A 27 13.05 5.20 -8.99
CA VAL A 27 11.89 6.02 -9.35
C VAL A 27 10.80 5.86 -8.30
N VAL A 28 10.25 6.97 -7.82
CA VAL A 28 9.15 6.94 -6.84
C VAL A 28 7.89 6.37 -7.48
N VAL A 29 7.33 5.32 -6.87
CA VAL A 29 6.04 4.75 -7.27
C VAL A 29 5.09 4.78 -6.10
N VAL A 30 3.92 5.38 -6.31
CA VAL A 30 2.87 5.50 -5.31
C VAL A 30 1.73 4.58 -5.68
N GLY A 31 1.31 3.71 -4.76
CA GLY A 31 0.08 2.94 -4.84
C GLY A 31 -1.03 3.57 -4.01
N GLY A 32 -2.28 3.38 -4.37
CA GLY A 32 -3.38 3.88 -3.53
C GLY A 32 -4.77 3.58 -4.04
N LYS A 33 -5.74 3.73 -3.14
CA LYS A 33 -7.17 3.52 -3.39
C LYS A 33 -7.99 4.58 -2.67
N LYS A 34 -8.96 5.16 -3.37
CA LYS A 34 -9.94 6.09 -2.76
C LYS A 34 -10.96 5.30 -1.93
N ALA A 35 -11.46 5.93 -0.88
CA ALA A 35 -12.58 5.43 -0.08
C ALA A 35 -13.59 6.55 0.17
N SER A 36 -14.80 6.23 0.62
CA SER A 36 -15.85 7.21 0.92
C SER A 36 -15.41 8.26 1.95
N GLY A 37 -14.67 7.83 2.99
CA GLY A 37 -14.03 8.72 3.95
C GLY A 37 -12.57 9.03 3.57
N HIS A 38 -11.65 8.19 4.04
CA HIS A 38 -10.22 8.37 3.83
C HIS A 38 -9.65 7.26 2.94
N GLY A 39 -9.35 7.59 1.69
CA GLY A 39 -8.45 6.76 0.89
C GLY A 39 -7.04 6.74 1.49
N HIS A 40 -6.26 5.72 1.15
CA HIS A 40 -4.91 5.52 1.66
C HIS A 40 -3.93 5.31 0.50
N VAL A 41 -2.67 5.64 0.77
CA VAL A 41 -1.57 5.56 -0.21
C VAL A 41 -0.39 4.85 0.42
N VAL A 42 0.39 4.18 -0.43
CA VAL A 42 1.64 3.52 -0.11
C VAL A 42 2.71 3.94 -1.11
N ILE A 43 3.97 3.91 -0.72
CA ILE A 43 5.10 4.03 -1.64
C ILE A 43 5.68 2.64 -1.82
N ILE A 44 5.98 2.21 -3.04
CA ILE A 44 6.69 0.95 -3.27
C ILE A 44 8.12 1.10 -2.73
N TYR A 45 8.50 0.25 -1.78
CA TYR A 45 9.86 0.19 -1.26
C TYR A 45 10.71 -0.72 -2.16
N PRO A 46 11.89 -0.27 -2.62
CA PRO A 46 12.77 -1.08 -3.45
C PRO A 46 13.18 -2.38 -2.76
N GLY A 47 13.23 -3.48 -3.51
CA GLY A 47 13.61 -4.78 -3.00
C GLY A 47 12.81 -5.95 -3.59
N PRO A 48 13.17 -7.19 -3.21
CA PRO A 48 12.42 -8.36 -3.63
C PRO A 48 11.00 -8.35 -3.05
N LYS A 49 10.05 -8.90 -3.81
CA LYS A 49 8.71 -9.20 -3.29
C LYS A 49 8.81 -10.18 -2.13
N LYS A 50 7.87 -10.08 -1.19
CA LYS A 50 7.74 -11.04 -0.09
C LYS A 50 6.29 -11.44 0.14
N PRO A 51 6.03 -12.53 0.89
CA PRO A 51 4.67 -12.85 1.32
C PRO A 51 4.02 -11.67 2.04
N CYS A 52 2.78 -11.31 1.67
CA CYS A 52 1.98 -10.42 2.50
C CYS A 52 1.44 -11.17 3.71
N GLY A 53 0.90 -10.45 4.70
CA GLY A 53 0.40 -11.04 5.94
C GLY A 53 1.47 -11.77 6.73
N GLY A 54 1.06 -12.85 7.40
CA GLY A 54 1.93 -13.69 8.22
C GLY A 54 2.23 -13.15 9.61
N TYR A 55 1.43 -12.21 10.11
CA TYR A 55 1.61 -11.62 11.43
C TYR A 55 0.30 -11.61 12.24
N GLN A 56 0.45 -11.67 13.55
CA GLN A 56 -0.65 -11.46 14.49
C GLN A 56 -0.87 -9.98 14.72
N TYR A 57 -2.12 -9.60 14.98
CA TYR A 57 -2.47 -8.24 15.34
C TYR A 57 -3.64 -8.17 16.30
N TRP A 58 -3.64 -7.12 17.11
CA TRP A 58 -4.73 -6.85 18.04
C TRP A 58 -5.92 -6.21 17.32
N TYR A 59 -7.04 -6.94 17.24
CA TYR A 59 -8.26 -6.43 16.63
C TYR A 59 -9.15 -5.80 17.70
N LYS A 60 -9.06 -4.48 17.85
CA LYS A 60 -9.77 -3.69 18.87
C LYS A 60 -11.29 -3.97 18.92
N PRO A 61 -12.04 -4.07 17.79
CA PRO A 61 -13.48 -4.33 17.83
C PRO A 61 -13.87 -5.66 18.46
N ALA A 62 -13.08 -6.73 18.26
CA ALA A 62 -13.34 -8.04 18.88
C ALA A 62 -12.50 -8.30 20.14
N LYS A 63 -11.67 -7.33 20.56
CA LYS A 63 -10.77 -7.42 21.73
C LYS A 63 -9.96 -8.73 21.79
N LYS A 64 -9.41 -9.16 20.65
CA LYS A 64 -8.59 -10.37 20.55
C LYS A 64 -7.49 -10.24 19.52
N TYR A 65 -6.48 -11.09 19.65
CA TYR A 65 -5.50 -11.28 18.58
C TYR A 65 -6.13 -12.05 17.43
N LEU A 66 -5.93 -11.52 16.23
CA LEU A 66 -6.22 -12.18 14.96
C LEU A 66 -4.91 -12.44 14.22
N PHE A 67 -4.90 -13.43 13.34
CA PHE A 67 -3.77 -13.71 12.47
C PHE A 67 -4.15 -13.37 11.03
N LEU A 68 -3.34 -12.56 10.37
CA LEU A 68 -3.49 -12.31 8.94
C LEU A 68 -2.76 -13.41 8.19
N THR A 69 -3.49 -14.34 7.59
CA THR A 69 -2.91 -15.47 6.87
C THR A 69 -2.02 -14.98 5.72
N PRO A 70 -0.78 -15.50 5.58
CA PRO A 70 0.08 -15.14 4.47
C PRO A 70 -0.55 -15.48 3.12
N LYS A 71 -0.34 -14.63 2.12
CA LYS A 71 -0.85 -14.87 0.78
C LYS A 71 0.03 -14.26 -0.31
N GLY A 72 0.21 -15.00 -1.40
CA GLY A 72 0.93 -14.50 -2.58
C GLY A 72 2.31 -13.91 -2.25
N SER A 73 2.82 -13.07 -3.13
CA SER A 73 4.00 -12.25 -2.84
C SER A 73 3.87 -10.92 -3.53
N TYR A 74 4.09 -9.85 -2.78
CA TYR A 74 3.83 -8.48 -3.20
C TYR A 74 5.03 -7.60 -2.93
N ALA A 75 5.08 -6.46 -3.61
CA ALA A 75 6.11 -5.46 -3.41
C ALA A 75 6.12 -4.95 -1.96
N LEU A 76 7.31 -4.67 -1.42
CA LEU A 76 7.44 -3.98 -0.14
C LEU A 76 6.85 -2.57 -0.24
N ALA A 77 6.40 -2.04 0.89
CA ALA A 77 5.76 -0.73 0.96
C ALA A 77 6.31 0.12 2.10
N LEU A 78 6.27 1.43 1.92
CA LEU A 78 6.35 2.43 2.98
C LEU A 78 4.99 3.13 3.09
N SER A 79 4.47 3.26 4.30
CA SER A 79 3.21 3.97 4.52
C SER A 79 3.04 4.44 5.95
N THR A 80 2.30 5.54 6.09
CA THR A 80 1.79 6.04 7.36
C THR A 80 0.28 6.23 7.25
N SER A 81 -0.41 6.25 8.39
CA SER A 81 -1.87 6.33 8.41
C SER A 81 -2.35 7.10 9.63
N ILE A 82 -3.40 7.91 9.43
CA ILE A 82 -4.13 8.54 10.54
C ILE A 82 -4.76 7.48 11.47
N ALA A 83 -5.01 6.27 10.94
CA ALA A 83 -5.57 5.17 11.71
C ALA A 83 -4.65 4.72 12.86
N ALA A 84 -3.35 5.01 12.77
CA ALA A 84 -2.33 4.76 13.81
C ALA A 84 -2.66 5.37 15.17
N HIS A 85 -3.54 6.37 15.18
CA HIS A 85 -3.97 7.08 16.39
C HIS A 85 -5.46 6.88 16.70
N SER A 86 -6.13 5.92 16.04
CA SER A 86 -7.58 5.69 16.17
C SER A 86 -7.93 4.29 16.66
N SER A 87 -9.19 4.09 17.04
CA SER A 87 -9.75 2.79 17.44
C SER A 87 -9.92 1.79 16.28
N LEU A 88 -9.64 2.21 15.03
CA LEU A 88 -9.76 1.42 13.79
C LEU A 88 -8.39 0.98 13.24
N ASP A 89 -7.44 0.79 14.15
CA ASP A 89 -6.00 0.59 13.94
C ASP A 89 -5.70 -0.70 13.16
N TRP A 90 -5.92 -0.68 11.84
CA TRP A 90 -5.50 -1.74 10.96
C TRP A 90 -3.96 -1.67 10.81
N PRO A 91 -3.22 -2.63 11.38
CA PRO A 91 -1.76 -2.58 11.45
C PRO A 91 -1.11 -2.61 10.06
N GLY A 92 -1.81 -3.14 9.05
CA GLY A 92 -1.30 -3.21 7.69
C GLY A 92 -1.09 -1.83 7.05
N THR A 93 -1.71 -0.78 7.57
CA THR A 93 -1.58 0.58 7.03
C THR A 93 -0.27 1.28 7.42
N LEU A 94 0.50 0.74 8.36
CA LEU A 94 1.79 1.27 8.80
C LEU A 94 2.90 0.37 8.31
N SER A 95 3.86 0.93 7.58
CA SER A 95 5.00 0.17 7.08
C SER A 95 6.26 1.01 7.00
N CYS A 96 7.33 0.50 7.59
CA CYS A 96 8.70 1.02 7.43
C CYS A 96 9.54 0.14 6.50
N GLY A 97 8.89 -0.53 5.54
CA GLY A 97 9.49 -1.52 4.64
C GLY A 97 9.26 -2.96 5.12
N ASP A 98 8.57 -3.14 6.24
CA ASP A 98 8.23 -4.42 6.83
C ASP A 98 6.87 -4.97 6.36
N LYS A 99 6.09 -4.22 5.57
CA LYS A 99 4.85 -4.69 4.95
C LYS A 99 4.89 -4.53 3.44
N THR A 100 3.90 -5.12 2.80
CA THR A 100 3.71 -5.11 1.36
C THR A 100 2.63 -4.10 0.94
N VAL A 101 2.56 -3.80 -0.35
CA VAL A 101 1.52 -2.95 -0.95
C VAL A 101 0.10 -3.51 -0.78
N TRP A 102 -0.04 -4.80 -0.45
CA TRP A 102 -1.32 -5.47 -0.21
C TRP A 102 -1.80 -5.34 1.24
N ASP A 103 -0.87 -5.29 2.20
CA ASP A 103 -1.17 -5.36 3.63
C ASP A 103 -2.11 -4.26 4.15
N PRO A 104 -2.08 -3.00 3.68
CA PRO A 104 -3.03 -1.98 4.11
C PRO A 104 -4.50 -2.31 3.84
N TRP A 105 -4.76 -3.27 2.95
CA TRP A 105 -6.11 -3.63 2.51
C TRP A 105 -6.56 -4.95 3.10
N GLY A 106 -5.64 -5.89 3.32
CA GLY A 106 -5.89 -7.14 4.03
C GLY A 106 -6.83 -8.13 3.33
N ARG A 107 -7.32 -7.79 2.13
CA ARG A 107 -8.24 -8.59 1.31
C ARG A 107 -8.04 -8.30 -0.18
N ASP A 108 -8.25 -9.31 -1.00
CA ASP A 108 -8.06 -9.22 -2.46
C ASP A 108 -9.06 -8.29 -3.14
N ASP A 109 -10.32 -8.31 -2.73
CA ASP A 109 -11.37 -7.45 -3.29
C ASP A 109 -11.11 -5.98 -2.96
N GLU A 110 -10.58 -5.72 -1.78
CA GLU A 110 -10.11 -4.39 -1.42
C GLU A 110 -8.89 -3.99 -2.24
N PHE A 111 -7.91 -4.88 -2.40
CA PHE A 111 -6.68 -4.62 -3.16
C PHE A 111 -6.93 -4.46 -4.67
N ALA A 112 -7.93 -5.12 -5.25
CA ALA A 112 -8.22 -5.06 -6.68
C ALA A 112 -8.52 -3.62 -7.17
N GLY A 113 -8.97 -2.74 -6.28
CA GLY A 113 -9.20 -1.32 -6.57
C GLY A 113 -7.96 -0.43 -6.48
N VAL A 114 -6.80 -0.97 -6.10
CA VAL A 114 -5.56 -0.22 -5.94
C VAL A 114 -4.93 0.04 -7.30
N LYS A 115 -4.52 1.28 -7.52
CA LYS A 115 -3.79 1.72 -8.71
C LYS A 115 -2.41 2.19 -8.29
N PHE A 116 -1.46 2.13 -9.24
CA PHE A 116 -0.09 2.57 -9.04
C PHE A 116 0.27 3.66 -10.03
N TRP A 117 1.06 4.62 -9.58
CA TRP A 117 1.45 5.79 -10.34
C TRP A 117 2.94 6.09 -10.16
N THR A 118 3.56 6.56 -11.24
CA THR A 118 4.93 7.07 -11.28
C THR A 118 4.92 8.50 -11.85
N PRO A 119 5.90 9.36 -11.54
CA PRO A 119 6.01 10.64 -12.22
C PRO A 119 6.00 10.42 -13.73
N LYS A 120 5.31 11.30 -14.47
CA LYS A 120 5.56 11.40 -15.92
C LYS A 120 7.06 11.66 -16.07
N ALA A 121 7.71 10.98 -17.02
CA ALA A 121 9.15 11.11 -17.23
C ALA A 121 9.52 12.59 -17.12
N GLN A 122 10.42 12.93 -16.19
CA GLN A 122 11.09 14.21 -16.28
C GLN A 122 11.87 14.14 -17.59
N LEU A 123 11.43 14.92 -18.58
CA LEU A 123 12.26 15.21 -19.73
C LEU A 123 13.62 15.67 -19.16
N PRO A 124 14.75 15.06 -19.55
CA PRO A 124 16.01 15.75 -19.41
C PRO A 124 15.95 17.12 -20.11
#